data_AF-A0A2N7GDM3-F1
#
_entry.id   AF-A0A2N7GDM3-F1
#
_cell.length_a   1.000
_cell.length_b   1.000
_cell.length_c   1.000
_cell.angle_alpha   90.00
_cell.angle_beta   90.00
_cell.angle_gamma   90.00
#
_symmetry.space_group_name_H-M   'P 1'
#
loop_
_entity.id
_entity.type
_entity.pdbx_description
1 polymer ?
#
loop_
_entity_poly.entity_id
_entity_poly.type
_entity_poly.pdbx_seq_one_letter_code
_entity_poly.pdbx_strand_id
1 'polypeptide(L)'
;MYQSIQIAVGYSIFRLNDEGPIGVSKRNDGMISALLKRGDRFSAPFGGFVETKNVLGLKKVKLLDVKFLCSDREGVDVEYAIPREHYLVGGYIESRLCILLFDGKVKHYLRKDADQKDTNNVFGLF
;
A
#
# COMPACT_ATOMS: atom_id res chain seq x y z
N MET A 1 -5.52 5.30 14.83
CA MET A 1 -4.40 4.42 14.47
C MET A 1 -4.96 3.43 13.48
N TYR A 2 -4.34 3.30 12.31
CA TYR A 2 -4.87 2.46 11.24
C TYR A 2 -4.88 0.99 11.65
N GLN A 3 -5.94 0.28 11.29
CA GLN A 3 -6.15 -1.13 11.64
C GLN A 3 -6.31 -2.03 10.41
N SER A 4 -6.70 -1.46 9.27
CA SER A 4 -6.86 -2.20 8.03
C SER A 4 -6.59 -1.29 6.82
N ILE A 5 -6.57 -1.90 5.64
CA ILE A 5 -6.34 -1.21 4.37
C ILE A 5 -7.34 -1.66 3.31
N GLN A 6 -7.53 -0.80 2.31
CA GLN A 6 -8.11 -1.18 1.03
C GLN A 6 -7.04 -1.17 -0.06
N ILE A 7 -6.96 -2.24 -0.84
CA ILE A 7 -6.04 -2.38 -1.98
C ILE A 7 -6.82 -2.52 -3.28
N ALA A 8 -6.26 -2.02 -4.38
CA ALA A 8 -6.81 -2.18 -5.73
C ALA A 8 -6.05 -3.25 -6.51
N VAL A 9 -6.75 -4.32 -6.90
CA VAL A 9 -6.19 -5.40 -7.73
C VAL A 9 -7.03 -5.50 -9.00
N GLY A 10 -6.45 -5.09 -10.13
CA GLY A 10 -7.20 -4.92 -11.38
C GLY A 10 -8.32 -3.89 -11.21
N TYR A 11 -9.56 -4.31 -11.47
CA TYR A 11 -10.77 -3.48 -11.31
C TYR A 11 -11.47 -3.69 -9.97
N SER A 12 -10.90 -4.47 -9.06
CA SER A 12 -11.51 -4.81 -7.76
C SER A 12 -10.81 -4.09 -6.61
N ILE A 13 -11.58 -3.76 -5.57
CA ILE A 13 -11.07 -3.28 -4.30
C ILE A 13 -11.23 -4.39 -3.27
N PHE A 14 -10.14 -4.72 -2.60
CA PHE A 14 -10.11 -5.71 -1.52
C PHE A 14 -9.73 -5.05 -0.20
N ARG A 15 -10.24 -5.61 0.88
CA ARG A 15 -9.98 -5.16 2.24
C ARG A 15 -9.10 -6.16 2.95
N LEU A 16 -8.07 -5.69 3.63
CA LEU A 16 -7.09 -6.50 4.35
C LEU A 16 -6.84 -5.92 5.74
N ASN A 17 -6.67 -6.79 6.74
CA ASN A 17 -6.04 -6.47 8.01
C ASN A 17 -4.88 -7.43 8.27
N ASP A 18 -4.29 -7.38 9.46
CA ASP A 18 -3.16 -8.22 9.88
C ASP A 18 -3.50 -9.71 10.08
N GLU A 19 -4.80 -10.04 10.15
CA GLU A 19 -5.32 -11.41 10.20
C GLU A 19 -5.58 -11.97 8.79
N GLY A 20 -5.66 -11.10 7.78
CA GLY A 20 -5.72 -11.46 6.36
C GLY A 20 -6.86 -10.77 5.60
N PRO A 21 -7.45 -11.44 4.60
CA PRO A 21 -8.49 -10.85 3.77
C PRO A 21 -9.82 -10.69 4.54
N ILE A 22 -10.44 -9.52 4.40
CA ILE A 22 -11.74 -9.21 4.98
C ILE A 22 -12.84 -9.48 3.95
N GLY A 23 -13.86 -10.24 4.36
CA GLY A 23 -14.99 -10.64 3.55
C GLY A 23 -14.73 -11.86 2.65
N VAL A 24 -15.81 -12.41 2.08
CA VAL A 24 -15.74 -13.64 1.28
C VAL A 24 -15.49 -13.30 -0.19
N SER A 25 -14.23 -13.36 -0.61
CA SER A 25 -13.85 -13.24 -2.02
C SER A 25 -12.76 -14.24 -2.37
N LYS A 26 -13.02 -15.12 -3.34
CA LYS A 26 -12.01 -16.07 -3.87
C LYS A 26 -10.81 -15.38 -4.53
N ARG A 27 -10.93 -14.08 -4.83
CA ARG A 27 -9.87 -13.27 -5.45
C ARG A 27 -9.05 -12.48 -4.43
N ASN A 28 -9.49 -12.42 -3.17
CA ASN A 28 -8.76 -11.75 -2.11
C ASN A 28 -7.91 -12.80 -1.37
N ASP A 29 -6.64 -12.91 -1.75
CA ASP A 29 -5.68 -13.88 -1.21
C ASP A 29 -4.93 -13.36 0.03
N GLY A 30 -5.29 -12.18 0.54
CA GLY A 30 -4.62 -11.58 1.69
C GLY A 30 -3.29 -10.91 1.36
N MET A 31 -2.90 -10.86 0.08
CA MET A 31 -1.58 -10.43 -0.34
C MET A 31 -1.55 -8.94 -0.67
N ILE A 32 -0.43 -8.31 -0.35
CA ILE A 32 -0.07 -6.97 -0.81
C ILE A 32 1.22 -7.06 -1.63
N SER A 33 1.37 -6.14 -2.58
CA SER A 33 2.53 -6.09 -3.47
C SER A 33 3.51 -5.00 -3.07
N ALA A 34 4.81 -5.28 -3.23
CA ALA A 34 5.89 -4.35 -3.07
C ALA A 34 6.76 -4.28 -4.34
N LEU A 35 7.28 -3.10 -4.65
CA LEU A 35 8.31 -2.92 -5.66
C LEU A 35 9.70 -3.06 -5.02
N LEU A 36 10.46 -4.04 -5.49
CA LEU A 36 11.84 -4.25 -5.09
C LEU A 36 12.79 -3.29 -5.83
N LYS A 37 14.04 -3.17 -5.35
CA LYS A 37 15.05 -2.25 -5.90
C LYS A 37 15.31 -2.44 -7.40
N ARG A 38 15.11 -3.65 -7.92
CA ARG A 38 15.33 -4.00 -9.34
C ARG A 38 14.12 -3.75 -10.25
N GLY A 39 12.99 -3.29 -9.70
CA GLY A 39 11.74 -3.10 -10.44
C GLY A 39 10.82 -4.32 -10.41
N ASP A 40 11.28 -5.46 -9.86
CA ASP A 40 10.44 -6.64 -9.68
C ASP A 40 9.35 -6.39 -8.65
N ARG A 41 8.16 -6.95 -8.91
CA ARG A 41 7.09 -7.04 -7.92
C ARG A 41 7.28 -8.27 -7.05
N PHE A 42 7.09 -8.09 -5.76
CA PHE A 42 7.07 -9.14 -4.76
C PHE A 42 5.79 -9.04 -3.96
N SER A 43 5.09 -10.15 -3.77
CA SER A 43 3.84 -10.21 -3.02
C SER A 43 3.98 -11.10 -1.80
N ALA A 44 3.40 -10.68 -0.67
CA ALA A 44 3.37 -11.44 0.57
C ALA A 44 2.14 -11.01 1.40
N PRO A 45 1.76 -11.78 2.44
CA PRO A 45 0.62 -11.44 3.28
C PRO A 45 0.79 -10.07 3.93
N PHE A 46 -0.32 -9.33 4.05
CA PHE A 46 -0.31 -8.07 4.79
C PHE A 46 -0.09 -8.32 6.29
N GLY A 47 0.89 -7.62 6.87
CA GLY A 47 1.30 -7.77 8.27
C GLY A 47 0.91 -6.58 9.15
N GLY A 48 -0.02 -5.73 8.71
CA GLY A 48 -0.46 -4.58 9.49
C GLY A 48 0.52 -3.40 9.48
N PHE A 49 0.55 -2.67 10.59
CA PHE A 49 1.26 -1.40 10.76
C PHE A 49 2.35 -1.51 11.81
N VAL A 50 3.55 -1.01 11.51
CA VAL A 50 4.70 -1.09 12.40
C VAL A 50 5.33 0.28 12.59
N GLU A 51 5.52 0.69 13.84
CA GLU A 51 6.20 1.94 14.19
C GLU A 51 7.71 1.79 14.01
N THR A 52 8.32 2.69 13.24
CA THR A 52 9.74 2.58 12.86
C THR A 52 10.71 2.72 14.02
N LYS A 53 10.33 3.43 15.09
CA LYS A 53 11.15 3.53 16.31
C LYS A 53 11.34 2.18 17.02
N ASN A 54 10.48 1.20 16.72
CA ASN A 54 10.51 -0.12 17.34
C ASN A 54 11.38 -1.12 16.55
N VAL A 55 11.96 -0.73 15.40
CA VAL A 55 12.71 -1.67 14.54
C VAL A 55 14.01 -1.06 14.00
N LEU A 56 15.15 -1.64 14.39
CA LEU A 56 16.48 -1.28 13.90
C LEU A 56 16.86 -2.12 12.67
N GLY A 57 17.45 -1.49 11.65
CA GLY A 57 18.02 -2.19 10.49
C GLY A 57 17.00 -2.71 9.45
N LEU A 58 15.74 -2.30 9.54
CA LEU A 58 14.70 -2.79 8.62
C LEU A 58 14.94 -2.36 7.17
N LYS A 59 14.95 -3.33 6.25
CA LYS A 59 14.95 -3.03 4.81
C LYS A 59 13.59 -2.49 4.40
N LYS A 60 13.58 -1.24 3.93
CA LYS A 60 12.37 -0.58 3.41
C LYS A 60 12.02 -1.09 2.02
N VAL A 61 10.74 -1.24 1.78
CA VAL A 61 10.16 -1.61 0.48
C VAL A 61 9.10 -0.59 0.08
N LYS A 62 8.76 -0.55 -1.22
CA LYS A 62 7.73 0.34 -1.75
C LYS A 62 6.43 -0.44 -1.91
N LEU A 63 5.49 -0.31 -0.98
CA LEU A 63 4.19 -0.96 -1.09
C LEU A 63 3.35 -0.28 -2.17
N LEU A 64 2.74 -1.11 -3.01
CA LEU A 64 1.91 -0.69 -4.13
C LEU A 64 0.43 -0.99 -3.83
N ASP A 65 -0.43 -0.47 -4.69
CA ASP A 65 -1.84 -0.86 -4.80
C ASP A 65 -2.76 -0.47 -3.62
N VAL A 66 -2.20 -0.01 -2.49
CA VAL A 66 -2.97 0.56 -1.36
C VAL A 66 -3.68 1.84 -1.80
N LYS A 67 -5.00 1.90 -1.56
CA LYS A 67 -5.86 3.06 -1.83
C LYS A 67 -6.28 3.78 -0.58
N PHE A 68 -6.59 3.05 0.48
CA PHE A 68 -7.11 3.63 1.70
C PHE A 68 -6.49 2.97 2.93
N LEU A 69 -6.27 3.77 3.96
CA LEU A 69 -5.97 3.34 5.31
C LEU A 69 -7.22 3.56 6.15
N CYS A 70 -7.63 2.54 6.88
CA CYS A 70 -8.87 2.54 7.63
C CYS A 70 -8.59 2.50 9.13
N SER A 71 -9.43 3.19 9.89
CA SER A 71 -9.31 3.28 11.35
C SER A 71 -9.90 2.06 12.07
N ASP A 72 -10.73 1.26 11.39
CA ASP A 72 -11.40 0.06 11.88
C ASP A 72 -10.78 -1.23 11.29
N ARG A 73 -11.11 -2.38 11.88
CA ARG A 73 -10.61 -3.69 11.43
C ARG A 73 -11.32 -4.25 10.21
N GLU A 74 -12.51 -3.74 9.86
CA GLU A 74 -13.36 -4.21 8.76
C GLU A 74 -13.11 -3.44 7.44
N GLY A 75 -12.27 -2.41 7.48
CA GLY A 75 -11.90 -1.59 6.34
C GLY A 75 -13.03 -0.72 5.82
N VAL A 76 -13.94 -0.29 6.70
CA VAL A 76 -15.12 0.53 6.36
C VAL A 76 -14.83 2.02 6.55
N ASP A 77 -14.20 2.38 7.66
CA ASP A 77 -13.97 3.75 8.10
C ASP A 77 -12.63 4.27 7.57
N VAL A 78 -12.66 4.81 6.36
CA VAL A 78 -11.49 5.41 5.69
C VAL A 78 -11.01 6.63 6.47
N GLU A 79 -9.78 6.54 7.00
CA GLU A 79 -9.11 7.62 7.72
C GLU A 79 -8.16 8.39 6.79
N TYR A 80 -7.57 7.72 5.80
CA TYR A 80 -6.60 8.34 4.90
C TYR A 80 -6.64 7.72 3.50
N ALA A 81 -6.70 8.57 2.47
CA ALA A 81 -6.66 8.16 1.07
C ALA A 81 -5.26 8.35 0.48
N ILE A 82 -4.71 7.31 -0.13
CA ILE A 82 -3.42 7.36 -0.80
C ILE A 82 -3.61 7.98 -2.19
N PRO A 83 -2.89 9.07 -2.53
CA PRO A 83 -2.94 9.66 -3.87
C PRO A 83 -2.59 8.65 -4.95
N ARG A 84 -3.17 8.83 -6.14
CA ARG A 84 -2.87 7.96 -7.30
C ARG A 84 -1.38 8.01 -7.61
N GLU A 85 -0.86 6.88 -8.09
CA GLU A 85 0.56 6.70 -8.42
C GLU A 85 1.56 6.91 -7.26
N HIS A 86 1.09 7.04 -6.02
CA HIS A 86 1.98 6.99 -4.86
C HIS A 86 2.19 5.55 -4.39
N TYR A 87 3.39 5.27 -3.92
CA TYR A 87 3.70 4.08 -3.13
C TYR A 87 3.79 4.44 -1.65
N LEU A 88 3.46 3.50 -0.78
CA LEU A 88 3.67 3.62 0.67
C LEU A 88 5.04 3.05 1.05
N VAL A 89 5.67 3.65 2.06
CA VAL A 89 6.87 3.08 2.67
C VAL A 89 6.46 1.92 3.57
N GLY A 90 6.92 0.73 3.22
CA GLY A 90 6.71 -0.48 4.01
C GLY A 90 8.01 -1.18 4.39
N GLY A 91 7.87 -2.34 5.01
CA GLY A 91 8.96 -3.24 5.37
C GLY A 91 8.54 -4.69 5.25
N TYR A 92 9.53 -5.58 5.15
CA TYR A 92 9.31 -7.03 5.17
C TYR A 92 9.75 -7.58 6.53
N ILE A 93 8.79 -8.05 7.33
CA ILE A 93 8.97 -8.49 8.72
C ILE A 93 8.26 -9.83 8.89
N GLU A 94 8.94 -10.82 9.45
CA GLU A 94 8.36 -12.15 9.75
C GLU A 94 7.57 -12.75 8.57
N SER A 95 8.18 -12.66 7.38
CA SER A 95 7.60 -13.11 6.12
C SER A 95 6.34 -12.37 5.64
N ARG A 96 6.03 -11.21 6.21
CA ARG A 96 4.88 -10.36 5.86
C ARG A 96 5.31 -8.98 5.41
N LEU A 97 4.46 -8.32 4.64
CA LEU A 97 4.64 -6.93 4.23
C LEU A 97 3.83 -6.00 5.14
N CYS A 98 4.51 -5.12 5.85
CA CYS A 98 3.91 -4.18 6.80
C CYS A 98 4.05 -2.73 6.32
N ILE A 99 3.07 -1.89 6.62
CA ILE A 99 3.18 -0.44 6.42
C ILE A 99 3.96 0.17 7.59
N LEU A 100 4.94 1.02 7.27
CA LEU A 100 5.75 1.68 8.29
C LEU A 100 5.14 3.02 8.71
N LEU A 101 5.02 3.20 10.02
CA LEU A 101 4.65 4.45 10.66
C LEU A 101 5.91 5.18 11.13
N PHE A 102 5.90 6.49 10.94
CA PHE A 102 6.92 7.43 11.38
C PHE A 102 6.23 8.43 12.30
N ASP A 103 6.33 8.19 13.60
CA ASP A 103 5.64 8.97 14.63
C ASP A 103 4.12 8.95 14.42
N GLY A 104 3.57 7.75 14.22
CA GLY A 104 2.15 7.53 13.93
C GLY A 104 1.69 7.92 12.52
N LYS A 105 2.57 8.46 11.67
CA LYS A 105 2.22 8.91 10.31
C LYS A 105 2.77 7.97 9.25
N VAL A 106 1.99 7.71 8.21
CA VAL A 106 2.50 7.04 7.01
C VAL A 106 3.37 7.97 6.18
N LYS A 107 4.32 7.38 5.44
CA LYS A 107 5.04 8.08 4.37
C LYS A 107 4.68 7.45 3.03
N HIS A 108 4.35 8.30 2.07
CA HIS A 108 4.08 7.90 0.69
C HIS A 108 4.74 8.89 -0.27
N TYR A 109 5.10 8.42 -1.45
CA TYR A 109 5.79 9.24 -2.45
C TYR A 109 5.31 8.89 -3.85
N LEU A 110 5.32 9.87 -4.74
CA LEU A 110 5.03 9.66 -6.16
C LEU A 110 6.05 8.66 -6.75
N ARG A 111 5.56 7.68 -7.51
CA ARG A 111 6.43 6.74 -8.23
C ARG A 111 7.16 7.50 -9.33
N LYS A 112 8.47 7.30 -9.48
CA LYS A 112 9.28 8.01 -10.50
C LYS A 112 8.84 7.73 -11.94
N ASP A 113 8.24 6.56 -12.16
CA ASP A 113 7.67 6.13 -13.45
C ASP A 113 6.16 6.41 -13.55
N ALA A 114 5.61 7.20 -12.61
CA ALA A 114 4.30 7.79 -12.79
C ALA A 114 4.50 8.92 -13.80
N ASP A 115 4.14 8.67 -15.06
CA ASP A 115 4.11 9.71 -16.08
C ASP A 115 3.56 10.99 -15.48
N GLN A 116 4.28 12.09 -15.71
CA GLN A 116 3.77 13.44 -15.63
C GLN A 116 2.60 13.57 -16.60
N LYS A 117 1.45 13.00 -16.23
CA LYS A 117 0.16 13.24 -16.87
C LYS A 117 -0.52 14.43 -16.19
N ASP A 118 0.23 15.52 -16.10
CA ASP A 118 -0.38 16.84 -16.28
C ASP A 118 -0.43 17.07 -17.78
N THR A 119 -1.57 16.75 -18.38
CA THR A 119 -2.22 17.64 -19.34
C THR A 119 -3.54 17.02 -19.79
N ASN A 120 -4.62 17.68 -19.35
CA ASN A 120 -5.82 17.81 -20.14
C ASN A 120 -5.46 18.13 -21.60
N ASN A 121 -6.09 17.42 -22.53
CA ASN A 121 -6.55 17.89 -23.83
C ASN A 121 -5.95 19.21 -24.35
N VAL A 122 -4.79 19.17 -25.03
CA VAL A 122 -4.46 20.07 -26.15
C VAL A 122 -3.55 19.32 -27.14
N PHE A 123 -3.91 19.35 -28.42
CA PHE A 123 -3.21 18.74 -29.57
C PHE A 123 -2.05 19.60 -30.11
N GLY A 124 -1.11 18.95 -30.80
CA GLY A 124 -0.25 19.58 -31.82
C GLY A 124 0.69 18.57 -32.49
N LEU A 125 0.40 18.22 -33.75
CA LEU A 125 1.37 17.60 -34.68
C LEU A 125 2.36 18.68 -35.16
N PHE A 126 3.60 18.25 -35.38
CA PHE A 126 4.85 18.96 -35.74
C PHE A 126 5.65 19.55 -34.57
#